data_AF-A0A5Q4E0Q4-F1
#
_entry.id   AF-A0A5Q4E0Q4-F1
#
_cell.length_a   1.000
_cell.length_b   1.000
_cell.length_c   1.000
_cell.angle_alpha   90.00
_cell.angle_beta   90.00
_cell.angle_gamma   90.00
#
_symmetry.space_group_name_H-M   'P 1'
#
loop_
_entity.id
_entity.type
_entity.pdbx_description
1 polymer ?
#
loop_
_entity_poly.entity_id
_entity_poly.type
_entity_poly.pdbx_seq_one_letter_code
_entity_poly.pdbx_strand_id
1 'polypeptide(L)'
;MSPEQTSQLNGLGVDVVVPGEVPPSFSIVEMRLDQSGPAYLVVYQNEANQCFAVEFAATGIDAPPATEGRLPIQPPLFSEPDSALGGTPGDAPGYGLNYGPFAAADMRAQFPEPNLFTDWLIGPSGAYRLIGAAYIGDLFEPLRGCEDIAPQDAVALAESLTVLTTDSMGEPVAPGQLP
;
A
#
# COMPACT_ATOMS: atom_id res chain seq x y z
N MET A 1 -5.49 14.22 -1.64
CA MET A 1 -6.21 13.83 -0.40
C MET A 1 -6.94 15.06 0.15
N SER A 2 -8.15 14.91 0.68
CA SER A 2 -8.92 16.03 1.27
C SER A 2 -8.57 16.25 2.75
N PRO A 3 -8.78 17.46 3.31
CA PRO A 3 -8.53 17.73 4.73
C PRO A 3 -9.32 16.81 5.68
N GLU A 4 -10.55 16.44 5.31
CA GLU A 4 -11.39 15.53 6.09
C GLU A 4 -10.78 14.12 6.15
N GLN A 5 -10.31 13.58 5.01
CA GLN A 5 -9.63 12.28 4.95
C GLN A 5 -8.35 12.28 5.79
N THR A 6 -7.54 13.35 5.68
CA THR A 6 -6.34 13.52 6.50
C THR A 6 -6.67 13.57 7.99
N SER A 7 -7.72 14.30 8.39
CA SER A 7 -8.15 14.37 9.79
C SER A 7 -8.63 13.01 10.31
N GLN A 8 -9.32 12.22 9.49
CA GLN A 8 -9.79 10.89 9.88
C GLN A 8 -8.62 9.92 10.08
N LEU A 9 -7.66 9.90 9.16
CA LEU A 9 -6.47 9.07 9.23
C LEU A 9 -5.58 9.44 10.44
N ASN A 10 -5.34 10.73 10.66
CA ASN A 10 -4.56 11.20 11.81
C ASN A 10 -5.23 10.90 13.16
N GLY A 11 -6.56 10.72 13.16
CA GLY A 11 -7.32 10.34 14.35
C GLY A 11 -7.09 8.90 14.84
N LEU A 12 -6.41 8.05 14.06
CA LEU A 12 -6.16 6.65 14.41
C LEU A 12 -5.10 6.47 15.51
N GLY A 13 -4.27 7.48 15.77
CA GLY A 13 -3.19 7.40 16.75
C GLY A 13 -2.02 6.50 16.35
N VAL A 14 -1.85 6.27 15.04
CA VAL A 14 -0.72 5.53 14.44
C VAL A 14 -0.06 6.39 13.36
N ASP A 15 1.17 6.03 12.98
CA ASP A 15 1.81 6.63 11.81
C ASP A 15 1.03 6.21 10.56
N VAL A 16 0.39 7.18 9.90
CA VAL A 16 -0.32 6.90 8.65
C VAL A 16 0.69 6.99 7.51
N VAL A 17 0.90 5.90 6.80
CA VAL A 17 1.77 5.83 5.63
C VAL A 17 0.96 5.88 4.34
N VAL A 18 1.38 6.73 3.42
CA VAL A 18 0.78 6.96 2.09
C VAL A 18 1.88 7.11 1.03
N PRO A 19 1.59 7.01 -0.27
CA PRO A 19 2.58 7.36 -1.29
C PRO A 19 2.97 8.84 -1.15
N GLY A 20 4.27 9.12 -1.11
CA GLY A 20 4.80 10.49 -1.02
C GLY A 20 4.55 11.28 -2.30
N GLU A 21 4.53 10.58 -3.44
CA GLU A 21 4.09 11.13 -4.72
C GLU A 21 3.06 10.19 -5.34
N VAL A 22 1.80 10.64 -5.40
CA VAL A 22 0.76 9.94 -6.14
C VAL A 22 0.81 10.43 -7.58
N PRO A 23 0.91 9.54 -8.60
CA PRO A 23 0.93 9.98 -9.98
C PRO A 23 -0.33 10.82 -10.30
N PRO A 24 -0.22 11.92 -11.08
CA PRO A 24 -1.31 12.88 -11.23
C PRO A 24 -2.63 12.31 -11.77
N SER A 25 -2.58 11.15 -12.43
CA SER A 25 -3.75 10.46 -12.96
C SER A 25 -4.54 9.70 -11.89
N PHE A 26 -4.00 9.53 -10.68
CA PHE A 26 -4.65 8.78 -9.60
C PHE A 26 -5.33 9.70 -8.59
N SER A 27 -6.46 9.24 -8.09
CA SER A 27 -7.21 9.91 -7.02
C SER A 27 -7.67 8.88 -5.99
N ILE A 28 -7.89 9.33 -4.76
CA ILE A 28 -8.45 8.47 -3.70
C ILE A 28 -9.93 8.28 -4.00
N VAL A 29 -10.34 7.03 -4.21
CA VAL A 29 -11.73 6.69 -4.51
C VAL A 29 -12.44 6.01 -3.34
N GLU A 30 -11.69 5.40 -2.43
CA GLU A 30 -12.25 4.68 -1.29
C GLU A 30 -11.29 4.72 -0.10
N MET A 31 -11.84 4.73 1.11
CA MET A 31 -11.05 4.65 2.33
C MET A 31 -11.83 3.88 3.39
N ARG A 32 -11.17 2.88 3.99
CA ARG A 32 -11.73 2.09 5.09
C ARG A 32 -10.88 2.27 6.34
N LEU A 33 -11.55 2.52 7.46
CA LEU A 33 -10.96 2.59 8.78
C LEU A 33 -11.64 1.52 9.64
N ASP A 34 -10.86 0.64 10.26
CA ASP A 34 -11.41 -0.25 11.27
C ASP A 34 -11.55 0.52 12.58
N GLN A 35 -12.71 0.43 13.22
CA GLN A 35 -12.99 1.08 14.50
C GLN A 35 -12.66 0.17 15.69
N SER A 36 -12.42 -1.13 15.45
CA SER A 36 -12.13 -2.14 16.48
C SER A 36 -10.64 -2.22 16.83
N GLY A 37 -9.78 -1.63 16.02
CA GLY A 37 -8.34 -1.47 16.22
C GLY A 37 -7.76 -0.58 15.13
N PRO A 38 -6.52 -0.07 15.28
CA PRO A 38 -5.95 0.80 14.27
C PRO A 38 -5.60 -0.05 13.03
N ALA A 39 -6.47 0.02 12.02
CA ALA A 39 -6.24 -0.52 10.69
C ALA A 39 -6.87 0.45 9.69
N TYR A 40 -6.19 0.65 8.55
CA TYR A 40 -6.72 1.48 7.49
C TYR A 40 -6.36 0.91 6.12
N LEU A 41 -7.15 1.29 5.13
CA LEU A 41 -6.90 1.00 3.73
C LEU A 41 -7.32 2.22 2.90
N VAL A 42 -6.41 2.75 2.09
CA VAL A 42 -6.65 3.90 1.20
C VAL A 42 -6.50 3.43 -0.24
N VAL A 43 -7.58 3.49 -1.03
CA VAL A 43 -7.59 3.04 -2.43
C VAL A 43 -7.44 4.21 -3.39
N TYR A 44 -6.55 4.04 -4.35
CA TYR A 44 -6.29 4.96 -5.44
C TYR A 44 -6.73 4.33 -6.76
N GLN A 45 -7.38 5.11 -7.61
CA GLN A 45 -7.78 4.70 -8.96
C GLN A 45 -7.50 5.80 -9.97
N ASN A 46 -7.16 5.41 -11.20
CA ASN A 46 -6.99 6.32 -12.33
C ASN A 46 -8.11 6.18 -13.39
N GLU A 47 -8.10 7.07 -14.38
CA GLU A 47 -9.09 7.06 -15.48
C GLU A 47 -9.00 5.81 -16.38
N ALA A 48 -7.86 5.13 -16.39
CA ALA A 48 -7.67 3.84 -17.06
C ALA A 48 -8.19 2.66 -16.22
N ASN A 49 -8.87 2.93 -15.10
CA ASN A 49 -9.42 1.93 -14.19
C ASN A 49 -8.35 1.02 -13.56
N GLN A 50 -7.12 1.52 -13.44
CA GLN A 50 -6.07 0.84 -12.68
C GLN A 50 -6.14 1.26 -11.22
N CYS A 51 -5.91 0.31 -10.31
CA CYS A 51 -6.07 0.52 -8.88
C CYS A 51 -4.89 -0.02 -8.09
N PHE A 52 -4.56 0.68 -7.02
CA PHE A 52 -3.68 0.20 -5.96
C PHE A 52 -4.17 0.77 -4.63
N ALA A 53 -3.78 0.16 -3.53
CA ALA A 53 -4.08 0.68 -2.20
C ALA A 53 -2.90 0.52 -1.26
N VAL A 54 -2.87 1.36 -0.23
CA VAL A 54 -1.98 1.20 0.91
C VAL A 54 -2.81 0.72 2.09
N GLU A 55 -2.42 -0.40 2.65
CA GLU A 55 -3.05 -1.01 3.82
C GLU A 55 -2.10 -0.94 5.02
N PHE A 56 -2.69 -0.78 6.20
CA PHE A 56 -2.03 -0.88 7.48
C PHE A 56 -2.76 -1.87 8.39
N ALA A 57 -1.98 -2.71 9.07
CA ALA A 57 -2.46 -3.60 10.11
C ALA A 57 -1.53 -3.57 11.33
N ALA A 58 -2.10 -3.41 12.51
CA ALA A 58 -1.36 -3.49 13.77
C ALA A 58 -1.08 -4.93 14.22
N THR A 59 -1.86 -5.92 13.78
CA THR A 59 -1.72 -7.34 14.11
C THR A 59 -2.13 -8.22 12.92
N GLY A 60 -1.94 -9.55 12.99
CA GLY A 60 -2.30 -10.48 11.91
C GLY A 60 -1.32 -10.47 10.73
N ILE A 61 -0.04 -10.22 11.01
CA ILE A 61 1.01 -10.03 10.02
C ILE A 61 1.69 -11.37 9.75
N ASP A 62 1.11 -12.16 8.84
CA ASP A 62 1.72 -13.39 8.35
C ASP A 62 2.52 -13.14 7.06
N ALA A 63 3.56 -13.93 6.84
CA ALA A 63 4.34 -13.87 5.60
C ALA A 63 3.42 -14.12 4.40
N PRO A 64 3.39 -13.23 3.39
CA PRO A 64 2.48 -13.41 2.28
C PRO A 64 2.92 -14.60 1.40
N PRO A 65 1.97 -15.33 0.79
CA PRO A 65 2.28 -16.42 -0.12
C PRO A 65 3.06 -15.93 -1.34
N ALA A 66 4.02 -16.72 -1.82
CA ALA A 66 4.83 -16.36 -2.99
C ALA A 66 4.01 -16.36 -4.28
N THR A 67 4.32 -15.42 -5.18
CA THR A 67 3.81 -15.34 -6.56
C THR A 67 4.86 -15.78 -7.58
N GLU A 68 4.46 -15.96 -8.83
CA GLU A 68 5.38 -16.32 -9.92
C GLU A 68 6.41 -15.22 -10.22
N GLY A 69 6.04 -13.94 -10.02
CA GLY A 69 6.93 -12.80 -10.17
C GLY A 69 7.27 -12.15 -8.83
N ARG A 70 8.53 -11.71 -8.69
CA ARG A 70 8.98 -10.88 -7.55
C ARG A 70 10.01 -9.85 -8.01
N LEU A 71 9.86 -8.60 -7.58
CA LEU A 71 10.85 -7.53 -7.75
C LEU A 71 11.36 -7.09 -6.37
N PRO A 72 12.67 -6.85 -6.20
CA PRO A 72 13.17 -6.26 -4.96
C PRO A 72 12.69 -4.81 -4.84
N ILE A 73 12.43 -4.37 -3.61
CA ILE A 73 12.11 -2.97 -3.29
C ILE A 73 12.93 -2.51 -2.09
N GLN A 74 13.28 -1.23 -2.04
CA GLN A 74 13.98 -0.63 -0.91
C GLN A 74 13.27 0.64 -0.40
N PRO A 75 12.10 0.52 0.23
CA PRO A 75 11.37 1.66 0.77
C PRO A 75 12.19 2.40 1.85
N PRO A 76 12.57 3.68 1.65
CA PRO A 76 13.44 4.41 2.58
C PRO A 76 12.84 4.61 3.98
N LEU A 77 11.51 4.59 4.09
CA LEU A 77 10.81 4.75 5.36
C LEU A 77 10.95 3.54 6.29
N PHE A 78 11.20 2.36 5.72
CA PHE A 78 11.20 1.09 6.45
C PHE A 78 12.62 0.55 6.55
N SER A 79 13.00 0.11 7.74
CA SER A 79 14.26 -0.62 7.90
C SER A 79 14.14 -1.98 7.23
N GLU A 80 15.22 -2.52 6.67
CA GLU A 80 15.20 -3.88 6.10
C GLU A 80 14.58 -4.85 7.09
N PRO A 81 13.79 -5.84 6.62
CA PRO A 81 13.20 -6.82 7.51
C PRO A 81 14.35 -7.53 8.22
N ASP A 82 14.57 -7.18 9.48
CA ASP A 82 15.44 -7.97 10.34
C ASP A 82 14.87 -9.39 10.34
N SER A 83 15.71 -10.40 10.56
CA SER A 83 15.36 -11.83 10.43
C SER A 83 14.20 -12.30 11.34
N ALA A 84 13.54 -11.37 12.03
CA ALA A 84 12.38 -11.50 12.91
C ALA A 84 11.12 -12.11 12.27
N LEU A 85 10.98 -12.13 10.94
CA LEU A 85 9.91 -12.87 10.26
C LEU A 85 10.29 -14.32 9.88
N GLY A 86 11.39 -14.85 10.44
CA GLY A 86 11.71 -16.28 10.34
C GLY A 86 12.31 -16.72 9.01
N GLY A 87 12.86 -15.78 8.23
CA GLY A 87 13.58 -16.12 7.01
C GLY A 87 14.85 -16.94 7.30
N THR A 88 15.08 -18.00 6.53
CA THR A 88 16.34 -18.73 6.55
C THR A 88 17.48 -17.78 6.17
N PRO A 89 18.62 -17.76 6.89
CA PRO A 89 19.78 -16.98 6.48
C PRO A 89 20.24 -17.41 5.08
N GLY A 90 20.04 -16.55 4.08
CA GLY A 90 20.59 -16.75 2.73
C GLY A 90 19.68 -16.46 1.54
N ASP A 91 18.34 -16.36 1.70
CA ASP A 91 17.44 -16.49 0.52
C ASP A 91 16.65 -15.25 0.07
N ALA A 92 16.69 -14.11 0.77
CA ALA A 92 16.39 -12.79 0.18
C ALA A 92 16.77 -11.65 1.13
N PRO A 93 17.75 -10.78 0.80
CA PRO A 93 18.01 -9.58 1.58
C PRO A 93 17.02 -8.51 1.12
N GLY A 94 15.93 -8.31 1.86
CA GLY A 94 15.06 -7.15 1.70
C GLY A 94 13.62 -7.44 1.29
N TYR A 95 12.82 -6.38 1.32
CA TYR A 95 11.43 -6.39 0.92
C TYR A 95 11.28 -6.66 -0.58
N GLY A 96 10.16 -7.27 -0.97
CA GLY A 96 9.80 -7.50 -2.36
C GLY A 96 8.38 -7.07 -2.70
N LEU A 97 8.19 -6.72 -3.96
CA LEU A 97 6.90 -6.67 -4.63
C LEU A 97 6.64 -8.02 -5.29
N ASN A 98 5.58 -8.70 -4.86
CA ASN A 98 5.08 -9.95 -5.41
C ASN A 98 4.02 -9.61 -6.47
N TYR A 99 4.12 -10.23 -7.65
CA TYR A 99 3.17 -9.99 -8.74
C TYR A 99 2.89 -11.25 -9.59
N GLY A 100 1.73 -11.27 -10.24
CA GLY A 100 1.26 -12.40 -11.04
C GLY A 100 0.51 -13.45 -10.23
N PRO A 101 0.22 -14.63 -10.80
CA PRO A 101 -0.45 -15.72 -10.10
C PRO A 101 0.35 -16.21 -8.89
N PHE A 102 -0.33 -16.79 -7.89
CA PHE A 102 0.36 -17.48 -6.80
C PHE A 102 1.21 -18.65 -7.33
N ALA A 103 2.41 -18.83 -6.77
CA ALA A 103 3.34 -19.89 -7.18
C ALA A 103 2.83 -21.28 -6.77
N ALA A 104 2.18 -21.39 -5.61
CA ALA A 104 1.59 -22.63 -5.13
C ALA A 104 0.28 -22.96 -5.87
N ALA A 105 0.13 -24.23 -6.31
CA ALA A 105 -0.98 -24.65 -7.16
C ALA A 105 -2.34 -24.62 -6.47
N ASP A 106 -2.38 -24.94 -5.18
CA ASP A 106 -3.58 -24.87 -4.33
C ASP A 106 -4.05 -23.43 -4.09
N MET A 107 -3.11 -22.51 -3.90
CA MET A 107 -3.39 -21.08 -3.81
C MET A 107 -3.90 -20.54 -5.14
N ARG A 108 -3.29 -20.93 -6.26
CA ARG A 108 -3.74 -20.54 -7.61
C ARG A 108 -5.13 -21.07 -7.95
N ALA A 109 -5.48 -22.26 -7.46
CA ALA A 109 -6.81 -22.81 -7.65
C ALA A 109 -7.89 -22.04 -6.87
N GLN A 110 -7.53 -21.49 -5.70
CA GLN A 110 -8.44 -20.70 -4.86
C GLN A 110 -8.53 -19.23 -5.31
N PHE A 111 -7.41 -18.67 -5.76
CA PHE A 111 -7.27 -17.28 -6.20
C PHE A 111 -6.65 -17.27 -7.61
N PRO A 112 -7.48 -17.45 -8.64
CA PRO A 112 -7.00 -17.61 -10.03
C PRO A 112 -6.51 -16.31 -10.67
N GLU A 113 -6.95 -15.17 -10.14
CA GLU A 113 -6.56 -13.86 -10.66
C GLU A 113 -5.09 -13.54 -10.34
N PRO A 114 -4.38 -12.82 -11.24
CA PRO A 114 -3.08 -12.25 -10.91
C PRO A 114 -3.18 -11.36 -9.67
N ASN A 115 -2.15 -11.42 -8.83
CA ASN A 115 -2.05 -10.61 -7.63
C ASN A 115 -0.92 -9.59 -7.78
N LEU A 116 -0.99 -8.52 -7.00
CA LEU A 116 0.07 -7.53 -6.83
C LEU A 116 0.07 -7.09 -5.36
N PHE A 117 1.16 -7.32 -4.65
CA PHE A 117 1.31 -6.82 -3.29
C PHE A 117 2.77 -6.77 -2.86
N THR A 118 3.13 -5.85 -1.98
CA THR A 118 4.43 -5.90 -1.31
C THR A 118 4.40 -6.89 -0.17
N ASP A 119 5.57 -7.34 0.26
CA ASP A 119 5.72 -7.87 1.60
C ASP A 119 5.22 -6.84 2.64
N TRP A 120 4.94 -7.33 3.85
CA TRP A 120 4.67 -6.46 4.98
C TRP A 120 5.91 -5.62 5.32
N LEU A 121 5.80 -4.32 5.11
CA LEU A 121 6.78 -3.30 5.46
C LEU A 121 6.60 -2.96 6.94
N ILE A 122 7.60 -3.24 7.77
CA ILE A 122 7.49 -3.15 9.22
C ILE A 122 7.91 -1.75 9.67
N GLY A 123 6.97 -0.99 10.23
CA GLY A 123 7.21 0.33 10.80
C GLY A 123 6.94 0.38 12.31
N PRO A 124 7.13 1.56 12.93
CA PRO A 124 7.01 1.72 14.39
C PRO A 124 5.63 1.40 14.95
N SER A 125 4.58 1.72 14.18
CA SER A 125 3.19 1.55 14.60
C SER A 125 2.56 0.21 14.20
N GLY A 126 3.21 -0.59 13.35
CA GLY A 126 2.68 -1.85 12.81
C GLY A 126 3.24 -2.18 11.42
N ALA A 127 2.48 -2.91 10.61
CA ALA A 127 2.90 -3.29 9.26
C ALA A 127 2.04 -2.62 8.18
N TYR A 128 2.70 -2.31 7.06
CA TYR A 128 2.10 -1.66 5.90
C TYR A 128 2.34 -2.50 4.66
N ARG A 129 1.44 -2.42 3.68
CA ARG A 129 1.72 -2.98 2.36
C ARG A 129 0.99 -2.23 1.27
N LEU A 130 1.55 -2.27 0.07
CA LEU A 130 0.82 -1.95 -1.15
C LEU A 130 0.09 -3.20 -1.62
N ILE A 131 -1.16 -3.04 -2.06
CA ILE A 131 -2.00 -4.11 -2.62
C ILE A 131 -2.61 -3.67 -3.96
N GLY A 132 -2.88 -4.64 -4.82
CA GLY A 132 -3.44 -4.45 -6.15
C GLY A 132 -4.92 -4.79 -6.27
N ALA A 133 -5.37 -4.79 -7.52
CA ALA A 133 -6.76 -4.81 -7.92
C ALA A 133 -7.52 -6.07 -7.50
N ALA A 134 -6.91 -7.25 -7.58
CA ALA A 134 -7.59 -8.50 -7.19
C ALA A 134 -8.10 -8.44 -5.74
N TYR A 135 -7.22 -8.03 -4.81
CA TYR A 135 -7.59 -7.92 -3.40
C TYR A 135 -8.54 -6.73 -3.14
N ILE A 136 -8.35 -5.61 -3.84
CA ILE A 136 -9.27 -4.47 -3.76
C ILE A 136 -10.68 -4.85 -4.22
N GLY A 137 -10.81 -5.61 -5.30
CA GLY A 137 -12.09 -6.07 -5.84
C GLY A 137 -12.84 -7.01 -4.90
N ASP A 138 -12.12 -7.86 -4.16
CA ASP A 138 -12.72 -8.71 -3.13
C ASP A 138 -13.28 -7.89 -1.95
N LEU A 139 -12.61 -6.78 -1.62
CA LEU A 139 -13.00 -5.90 -0.52
C LEU A 139 -14.09 -4.90 -0.88
N PHE A 140 -14.15 -4.46 -2.15
CA PHE A 140 -15.03 -3.40 -2.62
C PHE A 140 -15.69 -3.79 -3.93
N GLU A 141 -16.97 -4.17 -3.86
CA GLU A 141 -17.74 -4.57 -5.04
C GLU A 141 -17.71 -3.57 -6.21
N PRO A 142 -17.78 -2.23 -5.99
CA PRO A 142 -17.67 -1.26 -7.08
C PRO A 142 -16.32 -1.27 -7.81
N LEU A 143 -15.28 -1.83 -7.21
CA LEU A 143 -13.90 -1.82 -7.71
C LEU A 143 -13.45 -3.19 -8.26
N ARG A 144 -14.34 -4.18 -8.37
CA ARG A 144 -14.04 -5.51 -8.94
C ARG A 144 -13.51 -5.50 -10.37
N GLY A 145 -13.77 -4.44 -11.12
CA GLY A 145 -13.30 -4.28 -12.49
C GLY A 145 -11.92 -3.63 -12.61
N CYS A 146 -11.29 -3.23 -11.50
CA CYS A 146 -9.98 -2.59 -11.54
C CYS A 146 -8.92 -3.52 -12.14
N GLU A 147 -7.93 -2.93 -12.77
CA GLU A 147 -6.70 -3.62 -13.18
C GLU A 147 -5.53 -3.24 -12.28
N ASP A 148 -4.54 -4.13 -12.16
CA ASP A 148 -3.30 -3.78 -11.48
C ASP A 148 -2.57 -2.66 -12.23
N ILE A 149 -1.87 -1.82 -11.46
CA ILE A 149 -0.81 -0.97 -12.01
C ILE A 149 0.37 -1.84 -12.48
N ALA A 150 1.22 -1.30 -13.36
CA ALA A 150 2.40 -2.04 -13.80
C ALA A 150 3.33 -2.34 -12.60
N PRO A 151 4.01 -3.50 -12.54
CA PRO A 151 4.88 -3.84 -11.42
C PRO A 151 5.95 -2.78 -11.13
N GLN A 152 6.51 -2.16 -12.16
CA GLN A 152 7.51 -1.09 -12.00
C GLN A 152 6.93 0.17 -11.35
N ASP A 153 5.68 0.52 -11.68
CA ASP A 153 4.99 1.64 -11.04
C ASP A 153 4.66 1.33 -9.57
N ALA A 154 4.30 0.08 -9.28
CA ALA A 154 4.09 -0.38 -7.91
C ALA A 154 5.37 -0.35 -7.06
N VAL A 155 6.53 -0.70 -7.65
CA VAL A 155 7.84 -0.53 -7.00
C VAL A 155 8.06 0.95 -6.67
N ALA A 156 7.90 1.84 -7.65
CA ALA A 156 8.12 3.27 -7.44
C ALA A 156 7.18 3.84 -6.35
N LEU A 157 5.92 3.43 -6.33
CA LEU A 157 4.96 3.82 -5.30
C LEU A 157 5.36 3.29 -3.91
N ALA A 158 5.72 2.02 -3.81
CA ALA A 158 6.16 1.41 -2.55
C ALA A 158 7.45 2.08 -2.01
N GLU A 159 8.37 2.46 -2.89
CA GLU A 159 9.59 3.17 -2.53
C GLU A 159 9.36 4.66 -2.22
N SER A 160 8.25 5.24 -2.69
CA SER A 160 7.87 6.62 -2.38
C SER A 160 7.13 6.77 -1.05
N LEU A 161 6.80 5.67 -0.36
CA LEU A 161 5.98 5.71 0.85
C LEU A 161 6.57 6.64 1.91
N THR A 162 5.71 7.47 2.49
CA THR A 162 6.06 8.45 3.50
C THR A 162 4.99 8.51 4.59
N VAL A 163 5.35 9.04 5.75
CA VAL A 163 4.38 9.34 6.82
C VAL A 163 3.58 10.58 6.43
N LEU A 164 2.27 10.48 6.50
CA LEU A 164 1.33 11.58 6.33
C LEU A 164 1.53 12.58 7.47
N THR A 165 2.13 13.73 7.16
CA THR A 165 2.27 14.85 8.11
C THR A 165 1.18 15.90 7.86
N THR A 166 0.80 16.63 8.90
CA THR A 166 -0.14 17.77 8.77
C THR A 166 0.37 18.87 7.83
N ASP A 167 1.70 18.98 7.65
CA ASP A 167 2.32 19.96 6.73
C ASP A 167 2.31 19.50 5.26
N SER A 168 1.90 18.25 4.97
CA SER A 168 1.66 17.77 3.61
C SER A 168 0.36 18.33 3.00
N MET A 169 -0.40 19.09 3.80
CA MET A 169 -1.45 19.99 3.31
C MET A 169 -0.76 21.15 2.63
N GLY A 170 -0.68 21.15 1.30
CA GLY A 170 -0.26 22.35 0.56
C GLY A 170 -0.99 23.57 1.13
N GLU A 171 -0.25 24.50 1.72
CA GLU A 171 -0.82 25.74 2.22
C GLU A 171 -1.61 26.37 1.07
N PRO A 172 -2.86 26.82 1.30
CA PRO A 172 -3.50 27.69 0.34
C PRO A 172 -2.63 28.95 0.24
N VAL A 173 -1.95 29.12 -0.91
CA VAL A 173 -1.27 30.38 -1.23
C VAL A 173 -2.34 31.46 -1.17
N ALA A 174 -2.34 32.23 -0.09
CA ALA A 174 -3.20 33.38 0.05
C ALA A 174 -2.85 34.36 -1.09
N PRO A 175 -3.81 34.76 -1.94
CA PRO A 175 -3.52 35.74 -2.96
C PRO A 175 -3.33 37.11 -2.29
N GLY A 176 -2.10 37.62 -2.33
CA GLY A 176 -1.89 39.08 -2.42
C GLY A 176 -1.21 39.78 -1.25
N GLN A 177 -0.12 39.28 -0.71
CA GLN A 177 0.82 40.13 0.04
C GLN A 177 2.10 40.36 -0.76
N LEU A 178 2.01 41.36 -1.65
CA LEU A 178 3.16 42.03 -2.25
C LEU A 178 3.80 42.98 -1.22
N PRO A 179 5.14 43.08 -1.19
CA PRO A 179 5.81 44.29 -0.69
C PRO A 179 5.70 45.46 -1.68
#